data_AF-A0A5C8PLV0-F1
#
_entry.id   AF-A0A5C8PLV0-F1
#
_cell.length_a   1.000
_cell.length_b   1.000
_cell.length_c   1.000
_cell.angle_alpha   90.00
_cell.angle_beta   90.00
_cell.angle_gamma   90.00
#
_symmetry.space_group_name_H-M   'P 1'
#
loop_
_entity.id
_entity.type
_entity.pdbx_description
1 polymer ?
#
loop_
_entity_poly.entity_id
_entity_poly.type
_entity_poly.pdbx_seq_one_letter_code
_entity_poly.pdbx_strand_id
1 'polypeptide(L)'
;MYYSERSLYLSEQHTWETAMSVADLFFSTKGRIGRGKWWAGVIALGVLNTAVTLILFKVLGWNMVSRIVYGAWSLAMLYPAYCVLAKRFQDRDERPILAQIAIAVAAVQVVLTVLALTNPFEPNMLGNVVSIVQGILGLVFLVMLGCLRGTVGDNRFGPDPLPAAPYGTQQPIPTK
;
A
#
# COMPACT_ATOMS: atom_id res chain seq x y z
N MET A 1 -46.65 20.54 10.10
CA MET A 1 -45.99 19.24 10.35
C MET A 1 -45.93 18.48 9.02
N TYR A 2 -44.93 18.73 8.18
CA TYR A 2 -44.65 17.94 6.95
C TYR A 2 -43.16 18.11 6.52
N TYR A 3 -42.26 18.12 7.52
CA TYR A 3 -40.87 17.70 7.34
C TYR A 3 -40.85 16.20 7.66
N SER A 4 -41.20 15.31 6.73
CA SER A 4 -41.21 13.88 7.10
C SER A 4 -40.92 12.87 5.99
N GLU A 5 -40.45 13.28 4.81
CA GLU A 5 -40.03 12.29 3.79
C GLU A 5 -38.63 12.57 3.26
N ARG A 6 -38.28 13.82 2.93
CA ARG A 6 -36.93 14.15 2.42
C ARG A 6 -35.80 13.90 3.45
N SER A 7 -36.08 14.01 4.75
CA SER A 7 -35.12 13.72 5.81
C SER A 7 -34.86 12.23 6.00
N LEU A 8 -35.85 11.37 5.72
CA LEU A 8 -35.71 9.92 5.83
C LEU A 8 -34.90 9.34 4.67
N TYR A 9 -35.07 9.87 3.45
CA TYR A 9 -34.22 9.50 2.31
C TYR A 9 -32.74 9.91 2.50
N LEU A 10 -32.48 11.07 3.10
CA LEU A 10 -31.11 11.48 3.42
C LEU A 10 -30.51 10.65 4.57
N SER A 11 -31.31 10.21 5.53
CA SER A 11 -30.83 9.34 6.61
C SER A 11 -30.56 7.90 6.17
N GLU A 12 -31.30 7.36 5.19
CA GLU A 12 -31.01 6.03 4.62
C GLU A 12 -29.85 6.06 3.61
N GLN A 13 -29.59 7.21 2.96
CA GLN A 13 -28.45 7.36 2.05
C GLN A 13 -27.13 7.77 2.74
N HIS A 14 -27.13 8.03 4.06
CA HIS A 14 -25.93 8.44 4.81
C HIS A 14 -25.33 7.36 5.73
N THR A 15 -25.96 6.21 5.93
CA THR A 15 -25.42 5.19 6.87
C THR A 15 -24.22 4.41 6.34
N TRP A 16 -23.83 4.62 5.08
CA TRP A 16 -22.73 3.91 4.42
C TRP A 16 -21.67 4.84 3.83
N GLU A 17 -21.53 6.11 4.26
CA GLU A 17 -20.33 6.93 3.97
C GLU A 17 -19.10 6.03 4.13
N THR A 18 -18.53 5.56 3.01
CA THR A 18 -17.88 4.24 3.00
C THR A 18 -16.45 4.40 3.48
N ALA A 19 -16.30 4.57 4.79
CA ALA A 19 -15.02 4.62 5.45
C ALA A 19 -14.28 3.33 5.09
N MET A 20 -13.15 3.49 4.41
CA MET A 20 -12.32 2.36 3.99
C MET A 20 -12.05 1.42 5.18
N SER A 21 -12.55 0.18 5.07
CA SER A 21 -12.32 -0.83 6.10
C SER A 21 -10.87 -1.35 6.07
N VAL A 22 -10.46 -2.05 7.12
CA VAL A 22 -9.14 -2.71 7.16
C VAL A 22 -9.02 -3.77 6.06
N ALA A 23 -10.10 -4.52 5.82
CA ALA A 23 -10.13 -5.50 4.74
C ALA A 23 -10.00 -4.83 3.37
N ASP A 24 -10.72 -3.72 3.14
CA ASP A 24 -10.59 -2.96 1.91
C ASP A 24 -9.17 -2.42 1.74
N LEU A 25 -8.53 -1.97 2.83
CA LEU A 25 -7.17 -1.43 2.81
C LEU A 25 -6.15 -2.47 2.30
N PHE A 26 -6.23 -3.71 2.76
CA PHE A 26 -5.21 -4.72 2.48
C PHE A 26 -5.60 -5.74 1.40
N PHE A 27 -6.87 -5.94 1.11
CA PHE A 27 -7.32 -7.01 0.20
C PHE A 27 -8.17 -6.51 -0.98
N SER A 28 -8.17 -5.19 -1.22
CA SER A 28 -8.81 -4.59 -2.39
C SER A 28 -7.92 -3.52 -3.01
N THR A 29 -7.88 -3.52 -4.34
CA THR A 29 -7.19 -2.51 -5.16
C THR A 29 -8.12 -1.35 -5.55
N LYS A 30 -9.38 -1.37 -5.10
CA LYS A 30 -10.38 -0.36 -5.45
C LYS A 30 -10.30 0.86 -4.53
N GLY A 31 -10.51 2.04 -5.12
CA GLY A 31 -10.59 3.30 -4.40
C GLY A 31 -9.24 3.94 -4.13
N ARG A 32 -9.25 5.04 -3.38
CA ARG A 32 -8.08 5.89 -3.17
C ARG A 32 -7.72 5.95 -1.70
N ILE A 33 -6.42 6.09 -1.41
CA ILE A 33 -5.95 6.31 -0.05
C ILE A 33 -5.06 7.54 0.02
N GLY A 34 -5.34 8.40 1.01
CA GLY A 34 -4.45 9.49 1.37
C GLY A 34 -3.20 9.00 2.11
N ARG A 35 -2.26 9.93 2.34
CA ARG A 35 -0.96 9.68 3.00
C ARG A 35 -1.05 8.96 4.35
N GLY A 36 -2.03 9.28 5.19
CA GLY A 36 -2.15 8.69 6.53
C GLY A 36 -2.44 7.19 6.49
N LYS A 37 -3.42 6.77 5.67
CA LYS A 37 -3.73 5.35 5.45
C LYS A 37 -2.60 4.60 4.75
N TRP A 38 -1.90 5.27 3.84
CA TRP A 38 -0.72 4.68 3.18
C TRP A 38 0.41 4.41 4.18
N TRP A 39 0.78 5.39 5.01
CA TRP A 39 1.80 5.22 6.06
C TRP A 39 1.40 4.14 7.07
N ALA A 40 0.15 4.13 7.52
CA ALA A 40 -0.36 3.09 8.40
C ALA A 40 -0.25 1.69 7.76
N GLY A 41 -0.63 1.56 6.49
CA GLY A 41 -0.51 0.30 5.74
C GLY A 41 0.93 -0.16 5.57
N VAL A 42 1.84 0.74 5.18
CA VAL A 42 3.28 0.44 5.03
C VAL A 42 3.90 0.02 6.36
N ILE A 43 3.63 0.74 7.46
CA ILE A 43 4.15 0.42 8.78
C ILE A 43 3.58 -0.92 9.27
N ALA A 44 2.27 -1.13 9.16
CA ALA A 44 1.63 -2.37 9.60
C ALA A 44 2.21 -3.60 8.88
N LEU A 45 2.32 -3.53 7.55
CA LEU A 45 2.89 -4.63 6.75
C LEU A 45 4.39 -4.81 7.02
N GLY A 46 5.14 -3.72 7.14
CA GLY A 46 6.58 -3.75 7.41
C GLY A 46 6.90 -4.36 8.78
N VAL A 47 6.17 -3.96 9.82
CA VAL A 47 6.32 -4.50 11.18
C VAL A 47 5.92 -5.97 11.22
N LEU A 48 4.77 -6.33 10.64
CA LEU A 48 4.31 -7.72 10.61
C LEU A 48 5.31 -8.62 9.88
N ASN A 49 5.77 -8.21 8.69
CA ASN A 49 6.74 -8.98 7.91
C ASN A 49 8.08 -9.10 8.65
N THR A 50 8.56 -8.03 9.28
CA THR A 50 9.83 -8.06 10.03
C THR A 50 9.72 -8.96 11.26
N ALA A 51 8.64 -8.85 12.03
CA ALA A 51 8.43 -9.68 13.23
C ALA A 51 8.37 -11.18 12.87
N VAL A 52 7.57 -11.55 11.87
CA VAL A 52 7.43 -12.95 11.45
C VAL A 52 8.74 -13.52 10.93
N THR A 53 9.47 -12.77 10.09
CA THR A 53 10.73 -13.27 9.52
C THR A 53 11.85 -13.39 10.57
N LEU A 54 11.95 -12.46 11.53
CA LEU A 54 12.89 -12.57 12.64
C LEU A 54 12.59 -13.78 13.53
N ILE A 55 11.32 -14.00 13.89
CA ILE A 55 10.91 -15.17 14.69
C ILE A 55 11.22 -16.46 13.93
N LEU A 56 10.85 -16.52 12.65
CA LEU A 56 11.06 -17.69 11.79
C LEU A 56 12.52 -18.13 11.80
N PHE A 57 13.44 -17.22 11.49
CA PHE A 57 14.87 -17.55 11.42
C PHE A 57 15.52 -17.71 12.79
N LYS A 58 14.99 -17.05 13.85
CA LYS A 58 15.45 -17.28 15.21
C LYS A 58 15.11 -18.68 15.71
N VAL A 59 13.93 -19.20 15.38
CA VAL A 59 13.43 -20.49 15.86
C VAL A 59 13.95 -21.65 15.00
N LEU A 60 13.85 -21.53 13.68
CA LEU A 60 14.20 -22.62 12.76
C LEU A 60 15.65 -22.55 12.28
N GLY A 61 16.35 -21.43 12.46
CA GLY A 61 17.67 -21.21 11.87
C GLY A 61 17.63 -21.04 10.35
N TRP A 62 18.81 -20.92 9.74
CA TRP A 62 18.97 -20.81 8.30
C TRP A 62 19.13 -22.20 7.66
N ASN A 63 18.06 -22.72 7.08
CA ASN A 63 18.06 -24.02 6.39
C ASN A 63 16.99 -24.05 5.28
N MET A 64 16.88 -25.18 4.59
CA MET A 64 15.95 -25.32 3.46
C MET A 64 14.48 -25.14 3.87
N VAL A 65 14.08 -25.67 5.03
CA VAL A 65 12.69 -25.60 5.51
C VAL A 65 12.32 -24.15 5.83
N SER A 66 13.14 -23.43 6.59
CA SER A 66 12.85 -22.03 6.94
C SER A 66 12.81 -21.12 5.71
N ARG A 67 13.63 -21.39 4.68
CA ARG A 67 13.58 -20.66 3.40
C ARG A 67 12.30 -20.89 2.61
N ILE A 68 11.79 -22.12 2.56
CA ILE A 68 10.50 -22.41 1.90
C ILE A 68 9.34 -21.71 2.63
N VAL A 69 9.33 -21.79 3.97
CA VAL A 69 8.32 -21.11 4.80
C VAL A 69 8.40 -19.60 4.63
N TYR A 70 9.61 -19.02 4.64
CA TYR A 70 9.85 -17.62 4.33
C TYR A 70 9.27 -17.26 2.96
N GLY A 71 9.54 -18.07 1.94
CA GLY A 71 9.04 -17.83 0.59
C GLY A 71 7.52 -17.78 0.51
N ALA A 72 6.83 -18.76 1.10
CA ALA A 72 5.37 -18.80 1.14
C ALA A 72 4.78 -17.56 1.87
N TRP A 73 5.34 -17.22 3.03
CA TRP A 73 4.93 -16.05 3.80
C TRP A 73 5.15 -14.75 3.03
N SER A 74 6.35 -14.55 2.47
CA SER A 74 6.68 -13.33 1.73
C SER A 74 5.83 -13.17 0.48
N LEU A 75 5.54 -14.25 -0.26
CA LEU A 75 4.61 -14.21 -1.39
C LEU A 75 3.20 -13.80 -0.97
N ALA A 76 2.70 -14.31 0.16
CA ALA A 76 1.40 -13.91 0.70
C ALA A 76 1.36 -12.41 1.06
N MET A 77 2.47 -11.84 1.54
CA MET A 77 2.59 -10.42 1.88
C MET A 77 2.68 -9.49 0.65
N LEU A 78 3.04 -10.01 -0.54
CA LEU A 78 3.12 -9.18 -1.75
C LEU A 78 1.76 -8.62 -2.17
N TYR A 79 0.68 -9.39 -2.00
CA TYR A 79 -0.66 -8.94 -2.40
C TYR A 79 -1.17 -7.73 -1.60
N PRO A 80 -1.15 -7.74 -0.25
CA PRO A 80 -1.58 -6.57 0.52
C PRO A 80 -0.63 -5.38 0.35
N ALA A 81 0.66 -5.62 0.17
CA ALA A 81 1.60 -4.56 -0.19
C ALA A 81 1.24 -3.90 -1.53
N TYR A 82 0.89 -4.71 -2.54
CA TYR A 82 0.43 -4.20 -3.83
C TYR A 82 -0.85 -3.38 -3.69
N CYS A 83 -1.84 -3.85 -2.91
CA CYS A 83 -3.10 -3.13 -2.72
C CYS A 83 -2.88 -1.72 -2.14
N VAL A 84 -2.03 -1.60 -1.11
CA VAL A 84 -1.69 -0.31 -0.50
C VAL A 84 -0.96 0.61 -1.49
N LEU A 85 0.04 0.09 -2.21
CA LEU A 85 0.78 0.88 -3.21
C LEU A 85 -0.14 1.33 -4.36
N ALA A 86 -0.94 0.41 -4.90
CA ALA A 86 -1.78 0.67 -6.06
C ALA A 86 -2.79 1.79 -5.79
N LYS A 87 -3.50 1.73 -4.65
CA LYS A 87 -4.48 2.78 -4.29
C LYS A 87 -3.83 4.13 -4.03
N ARG A 88 -2.57 4.17 -3.62
CA ARG A 88 -1.85 5.43 -3.43
C ARG A 88 -1.38 6.04 -4.76
N PHE A 89 -1.01 5.22 -5.74
CA PHE A 89 -0.81 5.67 -7.13
C PHE A 89 -2.12 6.16 -7.76
N GLN A 90 -3.21 5.44 -7.54
CA GLN A 90 -4.55 5.83 -8.01
C GLN A 90 -5.01 7.15 -7.37
N ASP A 91 -4.65 7.43 -6.11
CA ASP A 91 -4.91 8.73 -5.49
C ASP A 91 -4.19 9.89 -6.18
N ARG A 92 -3.14 9.62 -6.97
CA ARG A 92 -2.43 10.61 -7.79
C ARG A 92 -2.91 10.63 -9.24
N ASP A 93 -4.00 9.92 -9.54
CA ASP A 93 -4.49 9.66 -10.89
C ASP A 93 -3.45 8.97 -11.80
N GLU A 94 -2.55 8.18 -11.22
CA GLU A 94 -1.48 7.47 -11.94
C GLU A 94 -1.79 5.97 -12.03
N ARG A 95 -1.31 5.32 -13.10
CA ARG A 95 -1.35 3.86 -13.20
C ARG A 95 -0.27 3.27 -12.27
N PRO A 96 -0.55 2.17 -11.55
CA PRO A 96 0.37 1.63 -10.53
C PRO A 96 1.52 0.79 -11.12
N ILE A 97 2.13 1.22 -12.22
CA ILE A 97 3.17 0.45 -12.93
C ILE A 97 4.42 0.32 -12.06
N LEU A 98 4.86 1.41 -11.42
CA LEU A 98 6.01 1.35 -10.51
C LEU A 98 5.74 0.42 -9.31
N ALA A 99 4.51 0.40 -8.79
CA ALA A 99 4.12 -0.56 -7.75
C ALA A 99 4.25 -2.01 -8.25
N GLN A 100 3.79 -2.31 -9.46
CA GLN A 100 3.95 -3.65 -10.06
C GLN A 100 5.42 -4.04 -10.21
N ILE A 101 6.28 -3.11 -10.64
CA ILE A 101 7.73 -3.33 -10.73
C ILE A 101 8.31 -3.64 -9.36
N ALA A 102 7.94 -2.88 -8.32
CA ALA A 102 8.42 -3.13 -6.96
C ALA A 102 7.99 -4.51 -6.43
N ILE A 103 6.76 -4.93 -6.70
CA ILE A 103 6.26 -6.26 -6.35
C ILE A 103 7.02 -7.36 -7.12
N ALA A 104 7.30 -7.15 -8.41
CA ALA A 104 8.08 -8.09 -9.21
C ALA A 104 9.52 -8.23 -8.69
N VAL A 105 10.19 -7.12 -8.37
CA VAL A 105 11.54 -7.13 -7.77
C VAL A 105 11.53 -7.85 -6.42
N ALA A 106 10.50 -7.61 -5.58
CA ALA A 106 10.35 -8.32 -4.32
C ALA A 106 10.12 -9.83 -4.51
N ALA A 107 9.31 -10.23 -5.50
CA ALA A 107 9.12 -11.64 -5.84
C ALA A 107 10.42 -12.31 -6.31
N VAL A 108 11.24 -11.60 -7.12
CA VAL A 108 12.57 -12.09 -7.51
C VAL A 108 13.45 -12.31 -6.28
N GLN A 109 13.51 -11.35 -5.35
CA GLN A 109 14.26 -11.53 -4.10
C GLN A 109 13.81 -12.77 -3.32
N VAL A 110 12.50 -13.02 -3.24
CA VAL A 110 11.95 -14.21 -2.58
C VAL A 110 12.45 -15.49 -3.27
N VAL A 111 12.37 -15.56 -4.60
CA VAL A 111 12.86 -16.72 -5.37
C VAL A 111 14.35 -16.95 -5.14
N LEU A 112 15.18 -15.89 -5.20
CA LEU A 112 16.62 -16.01 -4.97
C LEU A 112 16.94 -16.56 -3.57
N THR A 113 16.19 -16.10 -2.56
CA THR A 113 16.32 -16.56 -1.17
C THR A 113 15.91 -18.03 -1.02
N VAL A 114 14.79 -18.42 -1.64
CA VAL A 114 14.31 -19.81 -1.66
C VAL A 114 15.26 -20.74 -2.41
N LEU A 115 16.04 -20.24 -3.37
CA LEU A 115 17.04 -21.01 -4.14
C LEU A 115 18.46 -21.00 -3.54
N ALA A 116 18.68 -20.37 -2.39
CA ALA A 116 19.99 -20.24 -1.72
C ALA A 116 20.98 -19.34 -2.46
N LEU A 117 20.50 -18.58 -3.44
CA LEU A 117 21.35 -17.66 -4.21
C LEU A 117 21.63 -16.37 -3.42
N THR A 118 20.81 -16.08 -2.41
CA THR A 118 20.98 -14.97 -1.48
C THR A 118 20.74 -15.42 -0.04
N ASN A 119 21.44 -14.78 0.90
CA ASN A 119 21.27 -14.97 2.34
C ASN A 119 21.16 -13.59 3.01
N PRO A 120 20.07 -13.26 3.74
CA PRO A 120 19.91 -11.98 4.42
C PRO A 120 20.88 -11.80 5.60
N PHE A 121 21.44 -12.87 6.15
CA PHE A 121 22.43 -12.82 7.23
C PHE A 121 23.88 -12.81 6.73
N GLU A 122 24.09 -13.22 5.48
CA GLU A 122 25.40 -13.22 4.82
C GLU A 122 25.26 -12.61 3.42
N PRO A 123 25.20 -11.26 3.33
CA PRO A 123 24.97 -10.59 2.07
C PRO A 123 26.09 -10.86 1.05
N ASN A 124 25.69 -11.19 -0.17
CA ASN A 124 26.59 -11.36 -1.31
C ASN A 124 26.31 -10.28 -2.37
N MET A 125 27.12 -10.25 -3.43
CA MET A 125 26.97 -9.24 -4.50
C MET A 125 25.57 -9.24 -5.13
N LEU A 126 25.01 -10.42 -5.42
CA LEU A 126 23.69 -10.55 -6.02
C LEU A 126 22.60 -9.97 -5.11
N GLY A 127 22.61 -10.34 -3.82
CA GLY A 127 21.67 -9.82 -2.83
C GLY A 127 21.80 -8.32 -2.63
N ASN A 128 23.03 -7.79 -2.66
CA ASN A 128 23.27 -6.36 -2.54
C ASN A 128 22.71 -5.58 -3.74
N VAL A 129 22.88 -6.07 -4.97
CA VAL A 129 22.32 -5.42 -6.17
C VAL A 129 20.80 -5.35 -6.08
N VAL A 130 20.14 -6.46 -5.73
CA VAL A 130 18.67 -6.46 -5.59
C VAL A 130 18.22 -5.53 -4.46
N SER A 131 18.93 -5.52 -3.33
CA SER A 131 18.65 -4.63 -2.20
C SER A 131 18.81 -3.14 -2.57
N ILE A 132 19.80 -2.79 -3.39
CA ILE A 132 19.98 -1.43 -3.90
C ILE A 132 18.81 -1.02 -4.79
N VAL A 133 18.38 -1.89 -5.70
CA VAL A 133 17.21 -1.62 -6.56
C VAL A 133 15.95 -1.40 -5.71
N GLN A 134 15.73 -2.23 -4.69
CA GLN A 134 14.62 -2.06 -3.74
C GLN A 134 14.75 -0.76 -2.94
N GLY A 135 15.96 -0.39 -2.52
CA GLY A 135 16.23 0.86 -1.81
C GLY A 135 15.92 2.09 -2.66
N ILE A 136 16.29 2.08 -3.94
CA ILE A 136 15.96 3.15 -4.89
C ILE A 136 14.44 3.25 -5.07
N LEU A 137 13.74 2.14 -5.29
CA LEU A 137 12.28 2.12 -5.38
C LEU A 137 11.62 2.61 -4.08
N GLY A 138 12.15 2.20 -2.93
CA GLY A 138 11.70 2.65 -1.62
C GLY A 138 11.85 4.15 -1.43
N LEU A 139 12.98 4.73 -1.86
CA LEU A 139 13.21 6.18 -1.80
C LEU A 139 12.26 6.94 -2.74
N VAL A 140 12.07 6.43 -3.95
CA VAL A 140 11.10 6.97 -4.91
C VAL A 140 9.70 6.96 -4.30
N PHE A 141 9.27 5.87 -3.67
CA PHE A 141 7.95 5.77 -3.03
C PHE A 141 7.82 6.61 -1.78
N LEU A 142 8.86 6.72 -0.97
CA LEU A 142 8.89 7.59 0.19
C LEU A 142 8.55 9.03 -0.21
N VAL A 143 9.19 9.53 -1.27
CA VAL A 143 8.92 10.88 -1.79
C VAL A 143 7.56 10.93 -2.48
N MET A 144 7.35 10.13 -3.52
CA MET A 144 6.17 10.22 -4.40
C MET A 144 4.86 9.89 -3.70
N LEU A 145 4.86 8.85 -2.86
CA LEU A 145 3.66 8.33 -2.22
C LEU A 145 3.54 8.81 -0.77
N GLY A 146 4.67 8.95 -0.07
CA GLY A 146 4.71 9.34 1.33
C GLY A 146 4.65 10.84 1.59
N CYS A 147 5.34 11.64 0.77
CA CYS A 147 5.46 13.09 0.99
C CYS A 147 4.53 13.92 0.10
N LEU A 148 4.43 13.59 -1.19
CA LEU A 148 3.63 14.39 -2.13
C LEU A 148 2.12 14.19 -1.92
N ARG A 149 1.32 15.23 -2.20
CA ARG A 149 -0.15 15.17 -2.15
C ARG A 149 -0.72 14.36 -3.33
N GLY A 150 -1.88 13.75 -3.14
CA GLY A 150 -2.72 13.21 -4.23
C GLY A 150 -3.53 14.27 -4.96
N THR A 151 -4.39 13.83 -5.89
CA THR A 151 -5.30 14.71 -6.64
C THR A 151 -6.39 15.26 -5.73
N VAL A 152 -6.72 16.54 -5.91
CA VAL A 152 -7.81 17.20 -5.18
C VAL A 152 -9.13 16.94 -5.92
N GLY A 153 -10.17 16.57 -5.17
CA GLY A 153 -11.46 16.23 -5.74
C GLY A 153 -11.46 14.85 -6.38
N ASP A 154 -12.52 14.58 -7.14
CA ASP A 154 -12.75 13.28 -7.77
C ASP A 154 -11.74 13.03 -8.90
N ASN A 155 -11.35 11.77 -9.09
CA ASN A 155 -10.56 11.34 -10.24
C ASN A 155 -11.14 10.03 -10.81
N ARG A 156 -10.53 9.49 -11.88
CA ARG A 156 -11.04 8.27 -12.55
C ARG A 156 -11.10 7.01 -11.68
N PHE A 157 -10.47 7.03 -10.50
CA PHE A 157 -10.43 5.93 -9.53
C PHE A 157 -11.37 6.14 -8.33
N GLY A 158 -12.09 7.26 -8.29
CA GLY A 158 -13.12 7.55 -7.28
C GLY A 158 -12.97 8.92 -6.61
N PRO A 159 -13.82 9.18 -5.62
CA PRO A 159 -13.87 10.47 -4.92
C PRO A 159 -12.61 10.75 -4.09
N ASP A 160 -12.41 12.02 -3.72
CA ASP A 160 -11.29 12.43 -2.86
C ASP A 160 -11.33 11.65 -1.52
N PRO A 161 -10.23 10.99 -1.10
CA PRO A 161 -10.19 10.28 0.18
C PRO A 161 -10.15 11.20 1.40
N LEU A 162 -9.99 12.51 1.22
CA LEU A 162 -10.07 13.50 2.29
C LEU A 162 -11.50 14.02 2.44
N PRO A 163 -11.94 14.35 3.68
CA PRO A 163 -13.21 15.03 3.88
C PRO A 163 -13.28 16.31 3.04
N ALA A 164 -14.46 16.62 2.49
CA ALA A 164 -14.69 17.89 1.81
C ALA A 164 -14.27 19.03 2.73
N ALA A 165 -13.41 19.93 2.22
CA ALA A 165 -13.01 21.10 2.99
C ALA A 165 -14.27 21.88 3.40
N PRO A 166 -14.38 22.38 4.64
CA PRO A 166 -15.51 23.21 5.04
C PRO A 166 -15.64 24.37 4.05
N TYR A 167 -16.88 24.69 3.66
CA TYR A 167 -17.32 25.56 2.55
C TYR A 167 -16.63 26.95 2.40
N GLY A 168 -15.67 27.34 3.24
CA GLY A 168 -14.97 28.64 3.22
C GLY A 168 -13.62 28.68 2.51
N THR A 169 -13.15 27.62 1.85
CA THR A 169 -11.81 27.60 1.17
C THR A 169 -11.82 27.08 -0.27
N GLN A 170 -12.99 27.00 -0.92
CA GLN A 170 -13.03 26.84 -2.37
C GLN A 170 -12.55 28.14 -3.02
N GLN A 171 -11.24 28.30 -3.20
CA GLN A 171 -10.74 29.33 -4.09
C GLN A 171 -11.23 29.00 -5.51
N PRO A 172 -11.84 29.96 -6.22
CA PRO A 172 -12.34 29.73 -7.56
C PRO A 172 -11.23 29.21 -8.46
N ILE A 173 -11.54 28.18 -9.25
CA ILE A 173 -10.65 27.61 -10.27
C ILE A 173 -10.25 28.75 -11.20
N PRO A 174 -8.96 29.07 -11.39
CA PRO A 174 -8.54 30.03 -12.38
C PRO A 174 -8.92 29.48 -13.76
N THR A 175 -9.92 30.09 -14.39
CA THR A 175 -10.19 29.89 -15.82
C THR A 175 -8.99 30.42 -16.57
N LYS A 176 -8.25 29.52 -17.25
CA LYS A 176 -7.32 29.91 -18.30
C LYS A 176 -8.09 30.40 -19.52
#